data_AF-A0A495JS98-F1
#
_entry.id   AF-A0A495JS98-F1
#
_cell.length_a   1.000
_cell.length_b   1.000
_cell.length_c   1.000
_cell.angle_alpha   90.00
_cell.angle_beta   90.00
_cell.angle_gamma   90.00
#
_symmetry.space_group_name_H-M   'P 1'
#
loop_
_entity.id
_entity.type
_entity.pdbx_description
1 polymer ?
#
loop_
_entity_poly.entity_id
_entity_poly.type
_entity_poly.pdbx_seq_one_letter_code
_entity_poly.pdbx_strand_id
1 'polypeptide(L)'
;MGTTSPQPPHVPAGTVLELSKEDWRYGGFTLFLRVESVRDDLSSYYDDEWVWVSGQQLARDGTPLGQLDALVRVSALPGAEDPAALGEQFD
;
A
#
# COMPACT_ATOMS: atom_id res chain seq x y z
N MET A 1 -9.76 27.65 -5.16
CA MET A 1 -8.75 26.88 -5.90
C MET A 1 -7.99 26.02 -4.88
N GLY A 2 -8.61 24.94 -4.39
CA GLY A 2 -7.92 23.97 -3.53
C GLY A 2 -7.38 22.89 -4.45
N THR A 3 -6.09 22.92 -4.76
CA THR A 3 -5.46 21.75 -5.38
C THR A 3 -5.33 20.71 -4.27
N THR A 4 -6.31 19.83 -4.15
CA THR A 4 -6.14 18.59 -3.41
C THR A 4 -5.11 17.77 -4.19
N SER A 5 -3.83 17.89 -3.83
CA SER A 5 -2.84 16.91 -4.25
C SER A 5 -3.37 15.53 -3.90
N PRO A 6 -3.24 14.52 -4.78
CA PRO A 6 -3.49 13.15 -4.39
C PRO A 6 -2.54 12.86 -3.24
N GLN A 7 -3.08 12.82 -2.01
CA GLN A 7 -2.27 12.54 -0.85
C GLN A 7 -1.89 11.06 -0.99
N PRO A 8 -0.59 10.73 -1.00
CA PRO A 8 -0.17 9.35 -1.13
C PRO A 8 -0.81 8.50 -0.03
N PRO A 9 -1.18 7.24 -0.34
CA PRO A 9 -1.86 6.37 0.61
C PRO A 9 -1.03 6.23 1.89
N HIS A 10 -1.50 6.85 2.96
CA HIS A 10 -0.78 6.91 4.21
C HIS A 10 -1.10 5.65 5.03
N VAL A 11 -0.37 4.56 4.77
CA VAL A 11 -0.56 3.29 5.49
C VAL A 11 0.18 3.36 6.84
N PRO A 12 -0.54 3.31 7.98
CA PRO A 12 0.11 3.42 9.27
C PRO A 12 0.99 2.20 9.57
N ALA A 13 2.14 2.45 10.20
CA ALA A 13 2.99 1.38 10.72
C ALA A 13 2.20 0.49 11.70
N GLY A 14 2.37 -0.82 11.56
CA GLY A 14 1.63 -1.84 12.30
C GLY A 14 0.41 -2.40 11.54
N THR A 15 0.01 -1.78 10.43
CA THR A 15 -1.07 -2.28 9.56
C THR A 15 -0.65 -3.58 8.88
N VAL A 16 -1.50 -4.60 8.93
CA VAL A 16 -1.29 -5.84 8.19
C VAL A 16 -1.96 -5.70 6.83
N LEU A 17 -1.14 -5.67 5.79
CA LEU A 17 -1.59 -5.73 4.40
C LEU A 17 -1.75 -7.19 3.98
N GLU A 18 -2.89 -7.50 3.38
CA GLU A 18 -3.10 -8.75 2.64
C GLU A 18 -3.01 -8.41 1.15
N LEU A 19 -1.95 -8.85 0.50
CA LEU A 19 -1.66 -8.54 -0.90
C LEU A 19 -1.75 -9.82 -1.72
N SER A 20 -2.57 -9.82 -2.77
CA SER A 20 -2.62 -10.93 -3.72
C SER A 20 -1.35 -10.94 -4.56
N LYS A 21 -1.01 -12.08 -5.17
CA LYS A 21 0.17 -12.23 -6.05
C LYS A 21 0.28 -11.16 -7.17
N GLU A 22 -0.83 -10.49 -7.50
CA GLU A 22 -0.95 -9.49 -8.58
C GLU A 22 -0.71 -8.06 -8.05
N ASP A 23 -0.91 -7.86 -6.75
CA ASP A 23 -0.85 -6.58 -6.04
C ASP A 23 0.55 -6.29 -5.47
N TRP A 24 1.46 -7.26 -5.53
CA TRP A 24 2.86 -7.07 -5.16
C TRP A 24 3.81 -7.81 -6.09
N ARG A 25 5.03 -7.28 -6.21
CA ARG A 25 6.13 -7.90 -6.97
C ARG A 25 7.07 -8.64 -6.04
N TYR A 26 7.81 -9.60 -6.60
CA TYR A 26 8.83 -10.44 -5.93
C TYR A 26 8.34 -11.72 -5.24
N GLY A 27 7.03 -11.99 -5.18
CA GLY A 27 6.53 -13.31 -4.85
C GLY A 27 5.28 -13.70 -5.61
N GLY A 28 5.15 -15.01 -5.84
CA GLY A 28 4.03 -15.61 -6.58
C GLY A 28 2.89 -16.08 -5.69
N PHE A 29 2.75 -15.51 -4.48
CA PHE A 29 1.81 -15.97 -3.45
C PHE A 29 1.18 -14.79 -2.71
N THR A 30 0.10 -15.05 -1.97
CA THR A 30 -0.53 -14.04 -1.10
C THR A 30 0.42 -13.66 0.02
N LEU A 31 0.75 -12.37 0.10
CA LEU A 31 1.64 -11.83 1.10
C LEU A 31 0.85 -11.17 2.23
N PHE A 32 1.13 -11.58 3.45
CA PHE A 32 0.71 -10.87 4.65
C PHE A 32 1.91 -10.05 5.13
N LEU A 33 1.85 -8.74 5.01
CA LEU A 33 2.95 -7.86 5.39
C LEU A 33 2.48 -6.88 6.45
N ARG A 34 3.09 -6.94 7.63
CA ARG A 34 2.91 -5.90 8.63
C ARG A 34 3.81 -4.72 8.29
N VAL A 35 3.21 -3.62 7.87
CA VAL A 35 3.91 -2.39 7.49
C VAL A 35 4.74 -1.89 8.66
N GLU A 36 6.02 -1.65 8.44
CA GLU A 36 6.87 -0.94 9.40
C GLU A 36 7.25 0.45 8.86
N SER A 37 7.51 0.54 7.55
CA SER A 37 7.82 1.79 6.87
C SER A 37 7.34 1.74 5.42
N VAL A 38 6.69 2.81 4.97
CA VAL A 38 6.31 3.02 3.58
C VAL A 38 7.23 4.08 3.00
N ARG A 39 7.87 3.77 1.87
CA ARG A 39 8.73 4.68 1.13
C ARG A 39 7.97 5.23 -0.07
N ASP A 40 7.08 6.17 0.22
CA ASP A 40 6.34 6.90 -0.80
C ASP A 40 7.24 7.84 -1.62
N ASP A 41 8.38 8.31 -1.10
CA ASP A 41 9.34 9.09 -1.90
C ASP A 41 9.82 8.36 -3.18
N LEU A 42 9.68 7.02 -3.21
CA LEU A 42 10.02 6.20 -4.36
C LEU A 42 8.84 5.97 -5.31
N SER A 43 7.60 6.26 -4.92
CA SER A 43 6.39 5.98 -5.73
C SER A 43 6.33 6.84 -6.99
N SER A 44 6.80 8.09 -6.92
CA SER A 44 6.95 8.99 -8.07
C SER A 44 7.90 8.45 -9.16
N TYR A 45 8.81 7.52 -8.83
CA TYR A 45 9.65 6.84 -9.85
C TYR A 45 8.91 5.70 -10.58
N TYR A 46 7.74 5.30 -10.07
CA TYR A 46 6.91 4.20 -10.58
C TYR A 46 5.50 4.68 -10.98
N ASP A 47 5.39 5.90 -11.51
CA ASP A 47 4.13 6.50 -11.99
C ASP A 47 3.05 6.61 -10.89
N ASP A 48 3.47 6.66 -9.62
CA ASP A 48 2.59 6.63 -8.44
C ASP A 48 1.68 5.38 -8.38
N GLU A 49 1.97 4.35 -9.18
CA GLU A 49 1.23 3.10 -9.24
C GLU A 49 1.76 2.08 -8.21
N TRP A 50 3.04 2.18 -7.86
CA TRP A 50 3.73 1.25 -6.96
C TRP A 50 4.49 1.98 -5.86
N VAL A 51 4.46 1.43 -4.66
CA VAL A 51 5.18 1.95 -3.50
C VAL A 51 5.98 0.85 -2.81
N TRP A 52 7.16 1.22 -2.32
CA TRP A 52 8.00 0.32 -1.53
C TRP A 52 7.49 0.26 -0.09
N VAL A 53 7.11 -0.93 0.35
CA VAL A 53 6.70 -1.19 1.72
C VAL A 53 7.73 -2.11 2.36
N SER A 54 8.40 -1.60 3.39
CA SER A 54 9.25 -2.38 4.27
C SER A 54 8.44 -2.81 5.48
N GLY A 55 8.47 -4.09 5.81
CA GLY A 55 7.73 -4.58 6.96
C GLY A 55 8.09 -5.99 7.35
N GLN A 56 7.33 -6.52 8.30
CA GLN A 56 7.47 -7.88 8.76
C GLN A 56 6.51 -8.78 7.99
N GLN A 57 7.05 -9.71 7.21
CA GLN A 57 6.27 -10.76 6.58
C GLN A 57 5.66 -11.65 7.66
N LEU A 58 4.37 -11.91 7.54
CA LEU A 58 3.62 -12.82 8.38
C LEU A 58 3.23 -14.06 7.58
N ALA A 59 3.17 -15.20 8.26
CA ALA A 59 2.47 -16.38 7.76
C ALA A 59 0.96 -16.15 7.83
N ARG A 60 0.18 -17.01 7.18
CA ARG A 60 -1.29 -17.00 7.25
C ARG A 60 -1.84 -17.12 8.68
N ASP A 61 -1.07 -17.73 9.58
CA ASP A 61 -1.41 -17.88 11.00
C ASP A 61 -1.06 -16.63 11.85
N GLY A 62 -0.45 -15.61 11.24
CA GLY A 62 0.05 -14.41 11.93
C GLY A 62 1.47 -14.53 12.47
N THR A 63 2.12 -15.68 12.31
CA THR A 63 3.51 -15.89 12.74
C THR A 63 4.47 -15.01 11.95
N PRO A 64 5.35 -14.21 12.59
CA PRO A 64 6.37 -13.44 11.90
C PRO A 64 7.41 -14.36 11.24
N LEU A 65 7.56 -14.24 9.92
CA LEU A 65 8.50 -15.00 9.11
C LEU A 65 9.85 -14.27 8.96
N GLY A 66 9.84 -12.94 8.97
CA GLY A 66 11.04 -12.13 8.82
C GLY A 66 10.74 -10.74 8.26
N GLN A 67 11.77 -9.90 8.16
CA GLN A 67 11.64 -8.60 7.49
C GLN A 67 11.67 -8.79 5.97
N LEU A 68 10.74 -8.14 5.28
CA LEU A 68 10.59 -8.20 3.83
C LEU A 68 10.29 -6.80 3.29
N ASP A 69 11.05 -6.42 2.28
CA ASP A 69 10.75 -5.24 1.46
C ASP A 69 9.98 -5.72 0.22
N ALA A 70 8.74 -5.25 0.07
CA ALA A 70 7.87 -5.60 -1.04
C ALA A 70 7.47 -4.35 -1.82
N LEU A 71 7.42 -4.46 -3.15
CA LEU A 71 6.85 -3.42 -4.00
C LEU A 71 5.36 -3.71 -4.15
N VAL A 72 4.53 -2.82 -3.63
CA VAL A 72 3.10 -2.98 -3.47
C VAL A 72 2.36 -1.98 -4.35
N ARG A 73 1.28 -2.41 -5.00
CA ARG A 73 0.44 -1.52 -5.80
C ARG A 73 -0.31 -0.55 -4.88
N VAL A 74 -0.31 0.74 -5.22
CA VAL A 74 -1.00 1.79 -4.47
C VAL A 74 -2.50 1.50 -4.34
N SER A 75 -3.16 1.02 -5.40
CA SER A 75 -4.58 0.63 -5.35
C SER A 75 -4.91 -0.53 -4.41
N ALA A 76 -3.91 -1.33 -4.00
CA ALA A 76 -4.10 -2.41 -3.04
C ALA A 76 -3.91 -1.96 -1.58
N LEU A 77 -3.51 -0.70 -1.36
CA LEU A 77 -3.32 -0.15 -0.03
C LEU A 77 -4.63 0.39 0.57
N PRO A 78 -4.89 0.11 1.85
CA PRO A 78 -6.03 0.70 2.55
C PRO A 78 -5.81 2.21 2.67
N GLY A 79 -6.74 3.00 2.13
CA GLY A 79 -6.63 4.47 2.12
C GLY A 79 -6.23 5.06 0.76
N ALA A 80 -6.07 4.24 -0.28
CA ALA A 80 -6.24 4.72 -1.66
C ALA A 80 -7.73 5.05 -1.86
N GLU A 81 -8.18 6.17 -1.27
CA GLU A 81 -9.50 6.70 -1.57
C GLU A 81 -9.54 7.07 -3.05
N ASP A 82 -10.44 6.42 -3.77
CA ASP A 82 -10.73 6.70 -5.16
C ASP A 82 -11.13 8.19 -5.27
N PRO A 83 -10.39 9.05 -6.01
CA PRO A 83 -10.77 10.45 -6.16
C PRO A 83 -12.13 10.61 -6.88
N ALA A 84 -12.72 9.52 -7.44
CA ALA A 84 -14.04 9.54 -8.05
C ALA A 84 -15.20 9.40 -7.04
N ALA A 85 -14.95 9.09 -5.77
CA ALA A 85 -16.01 8.89 -4.77
C ALA A 85 -16.53 10.20 -4.13
N LEU A 86 -15.99 11.37 -4.50
CA LEU A 86 -16.53 12.69 -4.12
C LEU A 86 -17.39 13.30 -5.25
N GLY A 87 -18.12 12.45 -5.97
CA GLY A 87 -19.34 12.89 -6.64
C GLY A 87 -20.44 13.15 -5.62
N GLU A 88 -20.99 14.36 -5.64
CA GLU A 88 -22.30 14.74 -5.07
C GLU A 88 -22.39 14.99 -3.55
N GLN A 89 -22.11 16.24 -3.19
CA GLN A 89 -22.98 17.16 -2.43
C GLN A 89 -22.22 18.50 -2.45
N PHE A 90 -22.78 19.63 -2.85
CA PHE A 90 -23.94 20.31 -2.28
C PHE A 90 -24.70 21.11 -3.37
N ASP A 91 -26.03 21.14 -3.25
CA ASP A 91 -27.00 21.93 -4.04
C ASP A 91 -26.82 23.45 -3.89
#